data_AF-A0AAD4LBC5-F1
#
_entry.id   AF-A0AAD4LBC5-F1
#
_cell.length_a   1.000
_cell.length_b   1.000
_cell.length_c   1.000
_cell.angle_alpha   90.00
_cell.angle_beta   90.00
_cell.angle_gamma   90.00
#
_symmetry.space_group_name_H-M   'P 1'
#
loop_
_entity.id
_entity.type
_entity.pdbx_description
1 polymer ?
#
loop_
_entity_poly.entity_id
_entity_poly.type
_entity_poly.pdbx_seq_one_letter_code
_entity_poly.pdbx_strand_id
1 'polypeptide(L)'
;MRVPYHLLSVLSILATGPVDGLATPLTRLCDAKKVKHSWSALPQDWEGLGHLAADTTIDLYLALKPQHENALIDALLEVSTPQHPKYGAHLSMEQVAQLVAPH
;
A
#
# COMPACT_ATOMS: atom_id res chain seq x y z
N MET A 1 -60.17 27.18 29.13
CA MET A 1 -58.93 27.58 29.83
C MET A 1 -58.20 26.30 30.21
N ARG A 2 -57.03 26.07 29.60
CA ARG A 2 -56.22 24.85 29.70
C ARG A 2 -55.59 24.71 31.09
N VAL A 3 -55.66 23.52 31.66
CA VAL A 3 -54.49 22.87 32.27
C VAL A 3 -54.69 21.36 32.27
N PRO A 4 -53.83 20.59 31.60
CA PRO A 4 -53.53 19.24 32.02
C PRO A 4 -52.09 19.15 32.54
N TYR A 5 -51.97 18.38 33.61
CA TYR A 5 -50.76 18.04 34.34
C TYR A 5 -49.80 17.26 33.43
N HIS A 6 -48.54 17.71 33.33
CA HIS A 6 -47.46 16.90 32.79
C HIS A 6 -46.61 16.38 33.95
N LEU A 7 -46.86 15.10 34.27
CA LEU A 7 -46.05 14.28 35.16
C LEU A 7 -44.81 13.79 34.41
N LEU A 8 -43.70 13.72 35.15
CA LEU A 8 -42.52 12.85 34.96
C LEU A 8 -41.41 13.34 34.03
N SER A 9 -40.35 13.80 34.69
CA SER A 9 -38.96 13.76 34.25
C SER A 9 -38.63 12.44 33.55
N VAL A 10 -37.95 12.53 32.40
CA VAL A 10 -37.28 11.40 31.78
C VAL A 10 -35.78 11.62 31.86
N LEU A 11 -35.15 10.64 32.49
CA LEU A 11 -33.74 10.47 32.80
C LEU A 11 -32.89 10.43 31.51
N SER A 12 -31.93 11.36 31.36
CA SER A 12 -30.92 11.28 30.32
C SER A 12 -29.87 10.23 30.70
N ILE A 13 -29.81 9.12 29.96
CA ILE A 13 -28.74 8.13 30.08
C ILE A 13 -27.58 8.61 29.20
N LEU A 14 -26.48 9.02 29.83
CA LEU A 14 -25.22 9.28 29.15
C LEU A 14 -24.54 7.93 28.89
N ALA A 15 -24.69 7.39 27.68
CA ALA A 15 -23.98 6.19 27.27
C ALA A 15 -22.52 6.54 26.96
N THR A 16 -21.62 6.33 27.90
CA THR A 16 -20.17 6.32 27.68
C THR A 16 -19.80 5.01 26.98
N GLY A 17 -19.76 5.04 25.64
CA GLY A 17 -19.14 3.97 24.84
C GLY A 17 -17.60 4.08 24.88
N PRO A 18 -16.87 2.96 24.71
CA PRO A 18 -15.41 2.97 24.64
C PRO A 18 -14.97 3.79 23.41
N VAL A 19 -14.00 4.68 23.63
CA VAL A 19 -13.35 5.42 22.55
C VAL A 19 -12.62 4.44 21.65
N ASP A 20 -13.08 4.35 20.40
CA ASP A 20 -12.42 3.58 19.34
C ASP A 20 -10.95 4.01 19.22
N GLY A 21 -10.07 3.01 19.08
CA GLY A 21 -8.63 3.20 18.94
C GLY A 21 -8.33 4.20 17.82
N LEU A 22 -7.64 5.28 18.17
CA LEU A 22 -7.18 6.28 17.22
C LEU A 22 -6.22 5.61 16.23
N ALA A 23 -6.74 5.25 15.06
CA ALA A 23 -5.90 4.92 13.92
C ALA A 23 -5.10 6.17 13.55
N THR A 24 -3.78 6.10 13.69
CA THR A 24 -2.91 7.21 13.29
C THR A 24 -3.11 7.44 11.78
N PRO A 25 -3.52 8.65 11.36
CA PRO A 25 -3.74 8.88 9.94
C PRO A 25 -2.41 8.77 9.19
N LEU A 26 -2.41 8.05 8.06
CA LEU A 26 -1.25 7.82 7.18
C LEU A 26 -0.74 9.10 6.49
N THR A 27 -1.11 10.29 6.95
CA THR A 27 -0.89 11.58 6.29
C THR A 27 0.59 11.77 5.92
N ARG A 28 1.52 11.39 6.80
CA ARG A 28 2.97 11.49 6.53
C ARG A 28 3.46 10.60 5.38
N LEU A 29 2.80 9.48 5.09
CA LEU A 29 3.22 8.56 4.03
C LEU A 29 2.79 9.08 2.65
N CYS A 30 1.64 9.75 2.58
CA CYS A 30 1.11 10.31 1.34
C CYS A 30 1.96 11.47 0.81
N ASP A 31 2.53 12.28 1.69
CA ASP A 31 3.43 13.40 1.33
C ASP A 31 4.76 12.93 0.73
N ALA A 32 5.18 11.68 1.02
CA ALA A 32 6.39 11.07 0.48
C ALA A 32 6.19 10.37 -0.88
N LYS A 33 4.95 10.25 -1.36
CA LYS A 33 4.65 9.54 -2.62
C LYS A 33 5.00 10.41 -3.82
N LYS A 34 5.90 9.91 -4.67
CA LYS A 34 6.24 10.54 -5.95
C LYS A 34 5.65 9.72 -7.11
N VAL A 35 4.96 10.40 -8.02
CA VAL A 35 4.51 9.76 -9.27
C VAL A 35 5.75 9.46 -10.12
N LYS A 36 5.99 8.17 -10.38
CA LYS A 36 7.06 7.72 -11.29
C LYS A 36 6.63 7.81 -12.74
N HIS A 37 5.41 7.40 -13.03
CA HIS A 37 4.81 7.39 -14.35
C HIS A 37 3.28 7.49 -14.24
N SER A 38 2.67 8.22 -15.17
CA SER A 38 1.23 8.26 -15.40
C SER A 38 1.00 8.51 -16.88
N TRP A 39 0.00 7.84 -17.46
CA TRP A 39 -0.44 8.14 -18.81
C TRP A 39 -1.07 9.53 -18.87
N SER A 40 -0.59 10.40 -19.75
CA SER A 40 -1.17 11.73 -19.98
C SER A 40 -2.40 11.70 -20.90
N ALA A 41 -2.53 10.64 -21.69
CA ALA A 41 -3.65 10.36 -22.58
C ALA A 41 -3.90 8.85 -22.63
N LEU A 42 -5.11 8.45 -23.08
CA LEU A 42 -5.42 7.06 -23.34
C LEU A 42 -4.50 6.53 -24.46
N PRO A 43 -3.94 5.31 -24.33
CA PRO A 43 -3.19 4.67 -25.40
C PRO A 43 -4.02 4.53 -26.69
N GLN A 44 -3.34 4.34 -27.82
CA GLN A 44 -4.01 4.09 -29.09
C GLN A 44 -4.89 2.83 -28.97
N ASP A 45 -6.10 2.91 -29.54
CA ASP A 45 -7.11 1.83 -29.56
C ASP A 45 -7.71 1.48 -28.19
N TRP A 46 -7.56 2.34 -27.17
CA TRP A 46 -8.22 2.21 -25.88
C TRP A 46 -9.40 3.19 -25.76
N GLU A 47 -10.52 2.72 -25.20
CA GLU A 47 -11.68 3.55 -24.91
C GLU A 47 -11.99 3.61 -23.40
N GLY A 48 -12.39 4.78 -22.93
CA GLY A 48 -12.78 4.98 -21.53
C GLY A 48 -14.24 4.58 -21.31
N LEU A 49 -14.47 3.51 -20.55
CA LEU A 49 -15.83 2.99 -20.25
C LEU A 49 -16.56 3.73 -19.11
N GLY A 50 -15.92 4.75 -18.52
CA GLY A 50 -16.49 5.55 -17.42
C GLY A 50 -16.01 5.11 -16.03
N HIS A 51 -16.74 5.54 -15.00
CA HIS A 51 -16.37 5.30 -13.61
C HIS A 51 -16.86 3.92 -13.14
N LEU A 52 -16.03 3.23 -12.34
CA LEU A 52 -16.43 2.00 -11.67
C LEU A 52 -17.41 2.31 -10.53
N ALA A 53 -18.27 1.35 -10.16
CA ALA A 53 -19.09 1.49 -8.98
C ALA A 53 -18.21 1.61 -7.72
N ALA A 54 -18.60 2.44 -6.76
CA ALA A 54 -17.74 2.81 -5.62
C ALA A 54 -17.35 1.61 -4.71
N ASP A 55 -18.11 0.52 -4.77
CA ASP A 55 -17.92 -0.74 -4.05
C ASP A 55 -17.12 -1.79 -4.84
N THR A 56 -16.68 -1.46 -6.06
CA THR A 56 -15.85 -2.34 -6.87
C THR A 56 -14.49 -2.53 -6.21
N THR A 57 -14.13 -3.78 -5.90
CA THR A 57 -12.81 -4.11 -5.37
C THR A 57 -11.83 -4.34 -6.51
N ILE A 58 -10.59 -3.85 -6.35
CA ILE A 58 -9.47 -4.12 -7.26
C ILE A 58 -8.32 -4.73 -6.47
N ASP A 59 -7.62 -5.68 -7.08
CA ASP A 59 -6.40 -6.24 -6.50
C ASP A 59 -5.21 -5.30 -6.77
N LEU A 60 -4.70 -4.67 -5.72
CA LEU A 60 -3.52 -3.80 -5.81
C LEU A 60 -2.27 -4.54 -5.33
N TYR A 61 -1.33 -4.73 -6.24
CA TYR A 61 -0.02 -5.31 -5.94
C TYR A 61 0.99 -4.21 -5.62
N LEU A 62 1.50 -4.19 -4.39
CA LEU A 62 2.46 -3.20 -3.92
C LEU A 62 3.85 -3.83 -3.83
N ALA A 63 4.76 -3.41 -4.72
CA ALA A 63 6.16 -3.81 -4.64
C ALA A 63 6.87 -3.04 -3.52
N LEU A 64 7.41 -3.77 -2.55
CA LEU A 64 8.20 -3.21 -1.45
C LEU A 64 9.62 -2.93 -1.93
N LYS A 65 10.28 -1.93 -1.34
CA LYS A 65 11.69 -1.64 -1.64
C LYS A 65 12.54 -2.84 -1.19
N PRO A 66 13.30 -3.48 -2.10
CA PRO A 66 14.20 -4.56 -1.75
C PRO A 66 15.36 -4.06 -0.88
N GLN A 67 15.87 -4.93 -0.02
CA GLN A 67 17.16 -4.71 0.65
C GLN A 67 18.32 -5.01 -0.29
N HIS A 68 19.50 -4.47 0.03
CA HIS A 68 20.77 -4.80 -0.61
C HIS A 68 20.76 -4.80 -2.15
N GLU A 69 20.04 -3.87 -2.78
CA GLU A 69 19.91 -3.76 -4.24
C GLU A 69 21.28 -3.75 -4.94
N ASN A 70 22.26 -3.03 -4.39
CA ASN A 70 23.62 -3.01 -4.92
C ASN A 70 24.30 -4.39 -4.85
N ALA A 71 24.09 -5.16 -3.78
CA ALA A 71 24.68 -6.50 -3.67
C ALA A 71 24.07 -7.47 -4.69
N LEU A 72 22.78 -7.31 -5.04
CA LEU A 72 22.18 -8.07 -6.13
C LEU A 72 22.80 -7.69 -7.48
N ILE A 73 23.02 -6.39 -7.72
CA ILE A 73 23.68 -5.89 -8.93
C ILE A 73 25.12 -6.41 -9.02
N ASP A 74 25.88 -6.34 -7.93
CA ASP A 74 27.26 -6.81 -7.85
C ASP A 74 27.31 -8.32 -8.14
N ALA A 75 26.45 -9.11 -7.49
CA ALA A 75 26.36 -10.55 -7.74
C ALA A 75 26.00 -10.85 -9.21
N LEU A 76 25.09 -10.08 -9.81
CA LEU A 76 24.75 -10.22 -11.23
C LEU A 76 25.98 -9.95 -12.12
N LEU A 77 26.74 -8.90 -11.85
CA LEU A 77 27.94 -8.55 -12.61
C LEU A 77 29.02 -9.64 -12.47
N GLU A 78 29.23 -10.14 -11.25
CA GLU A 78 30.22 -11.19 -10.96
C GLU A 78 29.93 -12.50 -11.70
N VAL A 79 28.66 -12.89 -11.82
CA VAL A 79 28.28 -14.16 -12.47
C VAL A 79 28.12 -14.04 -13.98
N SER A 80 27.94 -12.82 -14.50
CA SER A 80 27.77 -12.55 -15.93
C SER A 80 29.06 -12.14 -16.65
N THR A 81 30.13 -11.82 -15.93
CA THR A 81 31.41 -11.40 -16.52
C THR A 81 32.30 -12.62 -16.86
N PRO A 82 32.61 -12.90 -18.15
CA PRO A 82 33.35 -14.12 -18.54
C PRO A 82 34.73 -14.31 -17.90
N GLN A 83 35.40 -13.20 -17.57
CA GLN A 83 36.73 -13.21 -16.96
C GLN A 83 36.68 -13.30 -15.43
N HIS A 84 35.49 -13.23 -14.83
CA HIS A 84 35.33 -13.24 -13.39
C HIS A 84 35.30 -14.68 -12.87
N PRO A 85 35.96 -14.99 -11.73
CA PRO A 85 36.01 -16.35 -11.19
C PRO A 85 34.65 -16.99 -10.90
N LYS A 86 33.61 -16.16 -10.68
CA LYS A 86 32.24 -16.62 -10.43
C LYS A 86 31.37 -16.70 -11.70
N TYR A 87 31.95 -16.57 -12.89
CA TYR A 87 31.18 -16.67 -14.13
C TYR A 87 30.35 -17.95 -14.18
N GLY A 88 29.05 -17.81 -14.46
CA GLY A 88 28.08 -18.91 -14.48
C GLY A 88 27.61 -19.43 -13.12
N ALA A 89 28.13 -18.91 -12.00
CA ALA A 89 27.75 -19.32 -10.64
C ALA A 89 26.50 -18.55 -10.14
N HIS A 90 25.36 -18.72 -10.83
CA HIS A 90 24.12 -18.01 -10.52
C HIS A 90 23.55 -18.33 -9.13
N LEU A 91 22.89 -17.33 -8.53
CA LEU A 91 22.12 -17.50 -7.31
C LEU A 91 20.82 -18.28 -7.58
N SER A 92 20.43 -19.14 -6.65
CA SER A 92 19.09 -19.74 -6.61
C SER A 92 18.03 -18.70 -6.23
N MET A 93 16.77 -18.99 -6.53
CA MET A 93 15.64 -18.12 -6.16
C MET A 93 15.57 -17.88 -4.64
N GLU A 94 15.87 -18.89 -3.83
CA GLU A 94 15.89 -18.78 -2.36
C GLU A 94 16.99 -17.84 -1.88
N GLN A 95 18.19 -17.93 -2.48
CA GLN A 95 19.31 -17.03 -2.16
C GLN A 95 19.01 -15.59 -2.58
N VAL A 96 18.38 -15.38 -3.74
CA VAL A 96 17.93 -14.04 -4.16
C VAL A 96 16.89 -13.52 -3.18
N ALA A 97 15.88 -14.30 -2.84
CA ALA A 97 14.82 -13.90 -1.91
C ALA A 97 15.38 -13.51 -0.54
N GLN A 98 16.34 -14.28 -0.01
CA GLN A 98 17.03 -13.95 1.24
C GLN A 98 17.86 -12.66 1.15
N LEU A 99 18.52 -12.43 0.00
CA LEU A 99 19.36 -11.25 -0.21
C LEU A 99 18.55 -9.95 -0.27
N VAL A 100 17.36 -9.99 -0.90
CA VAL A 100 16.57 -8.78 -1.18
C VAL A 100 15.29 -8.64 -0.36
N ALA A 101 15.03 -9.57 0.56
CA ALA A 101 13.85 -9.54 1.43
C ALA A 101 13.69 -8.14 2.08
N PRO A 102 12.50 -7.53 2.04
CA PRO A 102 12.21 -6.29 2.76
C PRO A 102 12.29 -6.47 4.29
N HIS A 103 12.54 -5.38 5.04
CA HIS A 103 12.49 -5.39 6.51
C HIS A 103 11.04 -5.41 7.03
#